data_AF-A0A0F2L6M1-F1
#
_entry.id   AF-A0A0F2L6M1-F1
#
_cell.length_a   1.000
_cell.length_b   1.000
_cell.length_c   1.000
_cell.angle_alpha   90.00
_cell.angle_beta   90.00
_cell.angle_gamma   90.00
#
_symmetry.space_group_name_H-M   'P 1'
#
loop_
_entity.id
_entity.type
_entity.pdbx_description
1 polymer ?
#
loop_
_entity_poly.entity_id
_entity_poly.type
_entity_poly.pdbx_seq_one_letter_code
_entity_poly.pdbx_strand_id
1 'polypeptide(L)' 'MAKIKPPKQRKYGRAVIRCQRCGTHEAVIRMYGLYLCRR' A
#
# COMPACT_ATOMS: atom_id res chain seq x y z
N MET A 1 -4.37 -28.62 -10.45
CA MET A 1 -3.76 -27.29 -10.25
C MET A 1 -4.88 -26.25 -10.16
N ALA A 2 -5.06 -25.61 -9.00
CA ALA A 2 -6.03 -24.53 -8.87
C ALA A 2 -5.62 -23.37 -9.78
N LYS A 3 -6.56 -22.82 -10.55
CA LYS A 3 -6.35 -21.59 -11.35
C LYS A 3 -6.24 -20.40 -10.40
N ILE A 4 -5.09 -20.23 -9.76
CA ILE A 4 -4.79 -19.09 -8.89
C ILE A 4 -4.61 -17.88 -9.82
N LYS A 5 -5.65 -17.04 -9.91
CA LYS A 5 -5.55 -15.77 -10.63
C LYS A 5 -4.74 -14.79 -9.79
N PRO A 6 -3.76 -14.07 -10.38
CA PRO A 6 -3.04 -13.04 -9.64
C PRO A 6 -4.01 -11.93 -9.19
N PRO A 7 -3.73 -11.27 -8.05
CA PRO A 7 -4.56 -10.19 -7.56
C PRO A 7 -4.65 -9.06 -8.58
N LYS A 8 -5.85 -8.52 -8.78
CA LYS A 8 -6.10 -7.39 -9.69
C LYS A 8 -5.31 -6.18 -9.23
N GLN A 9 -4.53 -5.58 -10.13
CA GLN A 9 -3.87 -4.31 -9.86
C GLN A 9 -4.92 -3.23 -9.59
N ARG A 10 -4.87 -2.63 -8.40
CA ARG A 10 -5.77 -1.56 -7.97
C ARG A 10 -5.00 -0.25 -7.96
N LYS A 11 -5.62 0.83 -8.42
CA LYS A 11 -5.02 2.18 -8.43
C LYS A 11 -5.22 2.93 -7.10
N TYR A 12 -6.15 2.47 -6.27
CA TYR A 12 -6.60 3.15 -5.06
C TYR A 12 -6.90 2.15 -3.92
N GLY A 13 -6.96 2.66 -2.70
CA GLY A 13 -7.28 1.92 -1.48
C GLY A 13 -6.06 1.64 -0.59
N ARG A 14 -6.32 1.10 0.61
CA ARG A 14 -5.29 0.82 1.62
C ARG A 14 -4.19 -0.10 1.10
N ALA A 15 -4.52 -1.15 0.36
CA ALA A 15 -3.53 -2.12 -0.16
C ALA A 15 -2.49 -1.51 -1.12
N VAL A 16 -2.82 -0.38 -1.73
CA VAL A 16 -1.94 0.37 -2.63
C VAL A 16 -1.07 1.36 -1.86
N ILE A 17 -1.61 1.92 -0.77
CA ILE A 17 -0.92 2.89 0.09
C ILE A 17 -0.02 2.13 1.06
N ARG A 18 1.29 2.24 0.83
CA ARG A 18 2.32 1.60 1.66
C ARG A 18 3.32 2.66 2.10
N CYS A 19 3.76 2.55 3.35
CA CYS A 19 4.91 3.31 3.79
C CYS A 19 6.17 2.83 3.04
N GLN A 20 6.95 3.77 2.51
CA GLN A 20 8.19 3.45 1.80
C GLN A 20 9.28 2.88 2.74
N ARG A 21 9.25 3.22 4.03
CA ARG A 21 10.25 2.80 5.02
C ARG A 21 9.90 1.49 5.72
N CYS A 22 8.67 1.41 6.23
CA CYS A 22 8.23 0.32 7.12
C CYS A 22 7.30 -0.69 6.41
N GLY A 23 6.85 -0.40 5.18
CA GLY A 23 5.94 -1.26 4.41
C GLY A 23 4.52 -1.33 4.96
N THR A 24 4.23 -0.68 6.09
CA THR A 24 2.90 -0.72 6.70
C THR A 24 1.87 0.01 5.86
N HIS A 25 0.62 -0.42 6.02
CA HIS A 25 -0.56 0.22 5.47
C HIS A 25 -1.24 1.16 6.48
N GLU A 26 -0.75 1.16 7.72
CA GLU A 26 -1.33 1.87 8.83
C GLU A 26 -0.73 3.25 8.97
N ALA A 27 -1.61 4.25 9.06
CA ALA A 27 -1.26 5.65 9.32
C ALA A 27 -0.15 6.20 8.41
N VAL A 28 -0.26 5.92 7.11
CA VAL A 28 0.64 6.46 6.08
C VAL A 28 0.27 7.90 5.75
N ILE A 29 1.20 8.81 5.99
CA ILE A 29 1.16 10.21 5.59
C ILE A 29 1.46 10.29 4.09
N ARG A 30 0.49 10.76 3.32
CA ARG A 30 0.60 10.93 1.85
C ARG A 30 0.80 12.37 1.43
N MET A 31 0.78 13.30 2.39
CA MET A 31 0.96 14.72 2.15
C MET A 31 2.33 14.96 1.52
N TYR A 32 2.38 15.86 0.53
CA TYR A 32 3.62 16.22 -0.19
C TYR A 32 4.36 15.03 -0.84
N GLY A 33 3.70 13.87 -1.02
CA GLY A 33 4.34 12.69 -1.59
C GLY A 33 5.28 11.94 -0.63
N LEU A 34 5.21 12.18 0.68
CA LEU A 34 6.08 11.53 1.68
C LEU A 34 5.89 10.01 1.77
N TYR A 35 4.65 9.51 1.68
CA TYR A 35 4.32 8.07 1.83
C TYR A 35 5.07 7.39 3.00
N LEU A 36 5.00 7.99 4.19
CA LEU A 36 5.65 7.49 5.41
C LEU A 36 4.65 7.20 6.52
N CYS A 37 4.90 6.15 7.31
CA CYS A 37 4.14 5.85 8.52
C CYS A 37 4.49 6.86 9.62
N ARG A 38 3.52 7.31 10.41
CA ARG A 38 3.71 8.30 11.51
C ARG A 38 4.31 7.72 12.80
N ARG A 39 5.01 6.60 12.70
CA ARG A 39 5.58 5.82 13.79
C ARG A 39 7.10 5.93 13.73
#